data_AF-A0A8I1G5I1-F1
#
_entry.id   AF-A0A8I1G5I1-F1
#
_cell.length_a   1.000
_cell.length_b   1.000
_cell.length_c   1.000
_cell.angle_alpha   90.00
_cell.angle_beta   90.00
_cell.angle_gamma   90.00
#
_symmetry.space_group_name_H-M   'P 1'
#
loop_
_entity.id
_entity.type
_entity.pdbx_description
1 polymer ?
#
loop_
_entity_poly.entity_id
_entity_poly.type
_entity_poly.pdbx_seq_one_letter_code
_entity_poly.pdbx_strand_id
1 'polypeptide(L)'
;MLIRNMLLKFYAPESGGEGSSGGGIEITPEIQKLIDERVTSEVTGLKSKNSELLGTIKQQKENLSRFDGIDPDAVRGILQRFSDDEEAKLIAAGKIDEVLDKRTERLRADVDKQIKAANERADKAEAFSNKFRDRVLGDAIRAAASKAGALPEASDDLILRAKGTFQLNDEGEAVAVDANGDVLFGKDGKTPLSPLEWAESLKETAPHLFPRAEGTGAGGHKPNGGGSLKRSEMSASDKADYIRKHGQQAFLKLPK
;
A
#
# COMPACT_ATOMS: atom_id res chain seq x y z
N MET A 1 7.36 -20.69 -9.34
CA MET A 1 6.62 -21.27 -10.48
C MET A 1 6.70 -20.45 -11.78
N LEU A 2 7.44 -19.33 -11.86
CA LEU A 2 7.53 -18.54 -13.10
C LEU A 2 8.63 -18.97 -14.09
N ILE A 3 9.68 -19.68 -13.67
CA ILE A 3 10.79 -20.08 -14.57
C ILE A 3 10.44 -21.34 -15.39
N ARG A 4 9.46 -22.14 -14.94
CA ARG A 4 9.04 -23.36 -15.64
C ARG A 4 8.26 -23.10 -16.92
N ASN A 5 7.53 -21.97 -16.99
CA ASN A 5 6.71 -21.62 -18.16
C ASN A 5 7.49 -20.98 -19.31
N MET A 6 8.77 -20.65 -19.12
CA MET A 6 9.57 -20.02 -20.16
C MET A 6 10.31 -21.03 -21.05
N LEU A 7 10.61 -22.24 -20.53
CA LEU A 7 11.22 -23.32 -21.31
C LEU A 7 10.21 -24.18 -22.09
N LEU A 8 8.92 -24.09 -21.77
CA LEU A 8 7.86 -24.87 -22.41
C LEU A 8 7.46 -24.38 -23.81
N LYS A 9 7.96 -23.22 -24.26
CA LYS A 9 7.74 -22.72 -25.62
C LYS A 9 8.76 -23.22 -26.66
N PHE A 10 9.82 -23.91 -26.26
CA PHE A 10 10.92 -24.29 -27.16
C PHE A 10 11.08 -25.80 -27.38
N TYR A 11 10.18 -26.64 -26.86
CA TYR A 11 10.23 -28.09 -27.08
C TYR A 11 8.83 -28.68 -27.22
N ALA A 12 8.25 -28.51 -28.41
CA ALA A 12 7.18 -29.38 -28.88
C ALA A 12 7.77 -30.28 -29.97
N PRO A 13 7.70 -31.62 -29.85
CA PRO A 13 8.12 -32.51 -30.92
C PRO A 13 7.02 -32.53 -31.99
N GLU A 14 7.26 -31.95 -33.15
CA GLU A 14 6.33 -32.12 -34.29
C GLU A 14 6.61 -33.43 -35.01
N SER A 15 5.63 -34.33 -34.92
CA SER A 15 5.41 -35.38 -35.90
C SER A 15 4.85 -34.77 -37.20
N GLY A 16 5.67 -34.75 -38.24
CA GLY A 16 5.29 -34.96 -39.64
C GLY A 16 4.40 -33.93 -40.35
N GLY A 17 4.96 -33.29 -41.39
CA GLY A 17 4.19 -32.87 -42.58
C GLY A 17 4.36 -31.41 -43.02
N GLU A 18 5.34 -31.20 -43.90
CA GLU A 18 5.47 -30.18 -44.97
C GLU A 18 4.64 -28.87 -44.95
N GLY A 19 5.34 -27.73 -45.00
CA GLY A 19 5.06 -26.69 -46.00
C GLY A 19 4.80 -25.24 -45.55
N SER A 20 5.87 -24.42 -45.64
CA SER A 20 5.88 -22.99 -46.00
C SER A 20 5.70 -21.88 -44.93
N SER A 21 6.87 -21.33 -44.55
CA SER A 21 7.21 -19.89 -44.49
C SER A 21 6.40 -18.94 -43.59
N GLY A 22 6.98 -18.64 -42.41
CA GLY A 22 6.51 -17.54 -41.55
C GLY A 22 7.36 -17.31 -40.29
N GLY A 23 8.65 -17.00 -40.46
CA GLY A 23 9.41 -16.20 -39.48
C GLY A 23 9.81 -16.85 -38.15
N GLY A 24 10.59 -17.93 -38.18
CA GLY A 24 11.37 -18.34 -37.01
C GLY A 24 12.54 -17.37 -36.80
N ILE A 25 12.62 -16.72 -35.64
CA ILE A 25 13.76 -15.86 -35.29
C ILE A 25 14.98 -16.78 -35.16
N GLU A 26 15.81 -16.85 -36.19
CA GLU A 26 17.15 -17.42 -36.06
C GLU A 26 17.93 -16.53 -35.10
N ILE A 27 18.35 -17.07 -33.96
CA ILE A 27 19.23 -16.36 -33.03
C ILE A 27 20.60 -16.28 -33.70
N THR A 28 20.82 -15.20 -34.45
CA THR A 28 22.12 -14.90 -35.01
C THR A 28 23.13 -14.69 -33.88
N PRO A 29 24.44 -14.87 -34.13
CA PRO A 29 25.48 -14.63 -33.13
C PRO A 29 25.38 -13.25 -32.46
N GLU A 30 24.89 -12.25 -33.19
CA GLU A 30 24.65 -10.89 -32.70
C GLU A 30 23.47 -10.82 -31.72
N ILE A 31 22.38 -11.54 -31.98
CA ILE A 31 21.21 -11.61 -31.07
C ILE A 31 21.59 -12.41 -29.82
N GLN A 32 22.37 -13.49 -29.95
CA GLN A 32 22.87 -14.25 -28.80
C GLN A 32 23.73 -13.39 -27.88
N LYS A 33 24.62 -12.57 -28.46
CA LYS A 33 25.47 -11.66 -27.69
C LYS A 33 24.66 -10.61 -26.92
N LEU A 34 23.61 -10.06 -27.54
CA LEU A 34 22.70 -9.11 -26.88
C LEU A 34 21.92 -9.75 -25.72
N ILE A 35 21.49 -11.01 -25.89
CA ILE A 35 20.84 -11.80 -24.85
C ILE A 35 21.81 -12.05 -23.70
N ASP A 36 23.04 -12.46 -23.99
CA ASP A 36 24.06 -12.75 -22.97
C ASP A 36 24.49 -11.49 -22.22
N GLU A 37 24.64 -10.35 -22.91
CA GLU A 37 24.88 -9.05 -22.27
C GLU A 37 23.73 -8.65 -21.35
N ARG A 38 22.48 -8.82 -21.79
CA ARG A 38 21.32 -8.45 -20.98
C ARG A 38 21.15 -9.38 -19.78
N VAL A 39 21.29 -10.69 -19.96
CA VAL A 39 21.29 -11.68 -18.87
C VAL A 39 22.42 -11.37 -17.89
N THR A 40 23.63 -11.11 -18.38
CA THR A 40 24.77 -10.73 -17.54
C THR A 40 24.47 -9.46 -16.75
N SER A 41 23.89 -8.42 -17.37
CA SER A 41 23.51 -7.19 -16.67
C SER A 41 22.51 -7.42 -15.53
N GLU A 42 21.50 -8.28 -15.75
CA GLU A 42 20.46 -8.59 -14.77
C GLU A 42 20.97 -9.51 -13.64
N VAL A 43 21.83 -10.49 -13.96
CA VAL A 43 22.34 -11.44 -12.96
C VAL A 43 23.59 -10.96 -12.23
N THR A 44 24.29 -9.93 -12.70
CA THR A 44 25.52 -9.43 -12.04
C THR A 44 25.21 -8.85 -10.66
N GLY A 45 24.16 -8.03 -10.55
CA GLY A 45 23.72 -7.50 -9.25
C GLY A 45 23.28 -8.60 -8.29
N LEU A 46 22.57 -9.62 -8.80
CA LEU A 46 22.16 -10.79 -8.03
C LEU A 46 23.36 -11.65 -7.57
N LYS A 47 24.33 -11.87 -8.44
CA LYS A 47 25.57 -12.61 -8.11
C LYS A 47 26.38 -11.87 -7.05
N SER A 48 26.55 -10.55 -7.18
CA SER A 48 27.24 -9.73 -6.18
C SER A 48 26.57 -9.83 -4.82
N LYS A 49 25.25 -9.64 -4.75
CA LYS A 49 24.49 -9.79 -3.48
C LYS A 49 24.57 -11.20 -2.92
N ASN A 50 24.54 -12.23 -3.77
CA ASN A 50 24.67 -13.61 -3.33
C ASN A 50 26.04 -13.88 -2.69
N SER A 51 27.12 -13.42 -3.30
CA SER A 51 28.48 -13.52 -2.73
C SER A 51 28.61 -12.78 -1.39
N GLU A 52 28.03 -11.59 -1.28
CA GLU A 52 28.00 -10.81 -0.04
C GLU A 52 27.20 -11.51 1.08
N LEU A 53 26.01 -12.03 0.75
CA LEU A 53 25.17 -12.76 1.69
C LEU A 53 25.85 -14.05 2.17
N LEU A 54 26.49 -14.80 1.27
CA LEU A 54 27.25 -16.00 1.63
C LEU A 54 28.44 -15.66 2.54
N GLY A 55 29.16 -14.56 2.26
CA GLY A 55 30.21 -14.07 3.14
C GLY A 55 29.69 -13.70 4.53
N THR A 56 28.58 -12.97 4.59
CA THR A 56 27.92 -12.56 5.83
C THR A 56 27.43 -13.77 6.63
N ILE A 57 26.81 -14.75 5.98
CA ILE A 57 26.34 -15.99 6.62
C ILE A 57 27.54 -16.77 7.19
N LYS A 58 28.65 -16.87 6.45
CA LYS A 58 29.86 -17.55 6.93
C LYS A 58 30.40 -16.86 8.18
N GLN A 59 30.52 -15.54 8.15
CA GLN A 59 30.98 -14.74 9.28
C GLN A 59 30.05 -14.86 10.50
N GLN A 60 28.72 -14.83 10.29
CA GLN A 60 27.73 -15.05 11.34
C GLN A 60 27.82 -16.45 11.94
N LYS A 61 27.98 -17.48 11.10
CA LYS A 61 28.14 -18.87 11.55
C LYS A 61 29.41 -19.07 12.38
N GLU A 62 30.51 -18.47 11.94
CA GLU A 62 31.79 -18.50 12.65
C GLU A 62 31.69 -17.75 14.00
N ASN A 63 30.98 -16.63 14.04
CA ASN A 63 30.67 -15.94 15.30
C ASN A 63 29.77 -16.77 16.23
N LEU A 64 28.73 -17.41 15.69
CA LEU A 64 27.83 -18.27 16.46
C LEU A 64 28.53 -19.51 17.03
N SER A 65 29.48 -20.10 16.29
CA SER A 65 30.27 -21.23 16.78
C SER A 65 31.14 -20.91 18.00
N ARG A 66 31.43 -19.62 18.26
CA ARG A 66 32.11 -19.20 19.51
C ARG A 66 31.20 -19.30 20.73
N PHE A 67 29.90 -19.40 20.52
CA PHE A 67 28.88 -19.56 21.56
C PHE A 67 28.32 -20.99 21.61
N ASP A 68 28.73 -21.88 20.70
CA ASP A 68 28.35 -23.30 20.76
C ASP A 68 28.87 -23.92 22.06
N GLY A 69 27.96 -24.51 22.84
CA GLY A 69 28.25 -25.08 24.15
C GLY A 69 28.19 -24.10 25.33
N ILE A 70 27.99 -22.80 25.07
CA ILE A 70 27.69 -21.80 26.11
C ILE A 70 26.18 -21.67 26.23
N ASP A 71 25.61 -22.26 27.28
CA ASP A 71 24.20 -22.02 27.63
C ASP A 71 24.04 -20.62 28.25
N PRO A 72 23.29 -19.69 27.62
CA PRO A 72 23.08 -18.34 28.13
C PRO A 72 22.47 -18.31 29.54
N ASP A 73 21.62 -19.28 29.87
CA ASP A 73 20.98 -19.35 31.18
C ASP A 73 21.95 -19.91 32.24
N ALA A 74 22.80 -20.87 31.86
CA ALA A 74 23.89 -21.32 32.71
C ALA A 74 24.91 -20.20 33.00
N VAL A 75 25.27 -19.39 31.99
CA VAL A 75 26.17 -18.23 32.18
C VAL A 75 25.54 -17.17 33.09
N ARG A 76 24.25 -16.87 32.92
CA ARG A 76 23.53 -15.98 33.85
C ARG A 76 23.54 -16.54 35.27
N GLY A 77 23.32 -17.84 35.43
CA GLY A 77 23.37 -18.51 36.74
C GLY A 77 24.75 -18.46 37.39
N ILE A 78 25.83 -18.62 36.62
CA ILE A 78 27.21 -18.51 37.13
C ILE A 78 27.52 -17.07 37.56
N LEU A 79 27.16 -16.07 36.73
CA LEU A 79 27.34 -14.66 37.05
C LEU A 79 26.55 -14.25 38.30
N GLN A 80 25.34 -14.77 38.46
CA GLN A 80 24.51 -14.52 39.63
C GLN A 80 25.13 -15.12 40.89
N ARG A 81 25.59 -16.38 40.85
CA ARG A 81 26.30 -17.00 41.99
C ARG A 81 27.57 -16.24 42.37
N PHE A 82 28.36 -15.79 41.40
CA PHE A 82 29.56 -15.00 41.68
C PHE A 82 29.23 -13.67 42.37
N SER A 83 28.16 -12.99 41.92
CA SER A 83 27.64 -11.78 42.58
C SER A 83 27.17 -12.08 44.01
N ASP A 84 26.44 -13.16 44.20
CA ASP A 84 25.91 -13.56 45.50
C ASP A 84 27.05 -13.96 46.47
N ASP A 85 28.12 -14.59 45.97
CA ASP A 85 29.32 -14.94 46.74
C ASP A 85 30.15 -13.70 47.13
N GLU A 86 30.26 -12.70 46.25
CA GLU A 86 30.86 -11.40 46.58
C GLU A 86 30.05 -10.68 47.66
N GLU A 87 28.73 -10.64 47.52
CA GLU A 87 27.85 -10.07 48.55
C GLU A 87 27.99 -10.82 49.88
N ALA A 88 28.05 -12.16 49.86
CA ALA A 88 28.24 -12.97 51.06
C ALA A 88 29.57 -12.66 51.77
N LYS A 89 30.66 -12.42 51.02
CA LYS A 89 31.94 -11.98 51.59
C LYS A 89 31.86 -10.59 52.21
N LEU A 90 31.18 -9.65 51.56
CA LEU A 90 30.98 -8.30 52.10
C LEU A 90 30.12 -8.32 53.37
N ILE A 91 29.08 -9.15 53.41
CA ILE A 91 28.25 -9.40 54.60
C ILE A 91 29.12 -9.99 55.72
N ALA A 92 29.93 -11.01 55.43
CA ALA A 92 30.84 -11.61 56.41
C ALA A 92 31.91 -10.62 56.92
N ALA A 93 32.31 -9.65 56.10
CA ALA A 93 33.21 -8.56 56.46
C ALA A 93 32.52 -7.39 57.19
N GLY A 94 31.20 -7.45 57.43
CA GLY A 94 30.42 -6.40 58.10
C GLY A 94 30.15 -5.16 57.23
N LYS A 95 30.44 -5.20 55.93
CA LYS A 95 30.30 -4.10 54.97
C LYS A 95 28.89 -4.08 54.36
N ILE A 96 27.88 -3.91 55.20
CA ILE A 96 26.47 -3.97 54.80
C ILE A 96 26.09 -2.82 53.86
N ASP A 97 26.64 -1.63 54.06
CA ASP A 97 26.35 -0.46 53.19
C ASP A 97 26.78 -0.71 51.74
N GLU A 98 27.97 -1.28 51.52
CA GLU A 98 28.45 -1.65 50.16
C GLU A 98 27.54 -2.68 49.48
N VAL A 99 26.93 -3.61 50.25
CA VAL A 99 25.98 -4.60 49.74
C VAL A 99 24.66 -3.96 49.36
N LEU A 100 24.16 -3.03 50.18
CA LEU A 100 22.94 -2.29 49.90
C LEU A 100 23.09 -1.41 48.65
N ASP A 101 24.24 -0.77 48.48
CA ASP A 101 24.56 0.00 47.28
C ASP A 101 24.58 -0.88 46.04
N LYS A 102 25.31 -2.01 46.07
CA LYS A 102 25.35 -2.99 44.96
C LYS A 102 23.97 -3.52 44.60
N ARG A 103 23.15 -3.89 45.59
CA ARG A 103 21.77 -4.36 45.37
C ARG A 103 20.89 -3.28 44.78
N THR A 104 21.04 -2.04 45.25
CA THR A 104 20.28 -0.90 44.77
C THR A 104 20.66 -0.56 43.33
N GLU A 105 21.94 -0.58 42.97
CA GLU A 105 22.41 -0.42 41.59
C GLU A 105 21.87 -1.52 40.67
N ARG A 106 21.93 -2.78 41.10
CA ARG A 106 21.37 -3.91 40.35
C ARG A 106 19.87 -3.75 40.15
N LEU A 107 19.14 -3.36 41.19
CA LEU A 107 17.70 -3.11 41.11
C LEU A 107 17.38 -1.96 40.14
N ARG A 108 18.10 -0.84 40.22
CA ARG A 108 17.92 0.29 39.28
C ARG A 108 18.15 -0.17 37.84
N ALA A 109 19.24 -0.90 37.58
CA ALA A 109 19.55 -1.41 36.26
C ALA A 109 18.48 -2.38 35.71
N ASP A 110 17.94 -3.26 36.56
CA ASP A 110 16.86 -4.17 36.17
C ASP A 110 15.55 -3.43 35.92
N VAL A 111 15.17 -2.49 36.79
CA VAL A 111 13.97 -1.65 36.61
C VAL A 111 14.08 -0.80 35.35
N ASP A 112 15.22 -0.16 35.09
CA ASP A 112 15.45 0.62 33.87
C ASP A 112 15.31 -0.26 32.61
N LYS A 113 15.80 -1.50 32.67
CA LYS A 113 15.63 -2.47 31.58
C LYS A 113 14.17 -2.87 31.41
N GLN A 114 13.43 -3.11 32.48
CA GLN A 114 12.00 -3.43 32.45
C GLN A 114 11.19 -2.26 31.89
N ILE A 115 11.46 -1.02 32.31
CA ILE A 115 10.81 0.19 31.81
C ILE A 115 11.06 0.35 30.32
N LYS A 116 12.31 0.21 29.87
CA LYS A 116 12.65 0.26 28.43
C LYS A 116 11.88 -0.81 27.65
N ALA A 117 11.87 -2.06 28.12
CA ALA A 117 11.16 -3.14 27.46
C ALA A 117 9.63 -2.93 27.44
N ALA A 118 9.07 -2.35 28.50
CA ALA A 118 7.65 -2.00 28.59
C ALA A 118 7.30 -0.87 27.61
N ASN A 119 8.11 0.19 27.55
CA ASN A 119 7.92 1.31 26.63
C ASN A 119 8.05 0.84 25.17
N GLU A 120 9.07 0.05 24.83
CA GLU A 120 9.20 -0.49 23.47
C GLU A 120 8.00 -1.37 23.07
N ARG A 121 7.42 -2.10 24.02
CA ARG A 121 6.20 -2.88 23.76
C ARG A 121 4.99 -1.97 23.57
N ALA A 122 4.87 -0.91 24.37
CA ALA A 122 3.81 0.09 24.25
C ALA A 122 3.89 0.81 22.90
N ASP A 123 5.06 1.30 22.51
CA ASP A 123 5.28 1.99 21.23
C ASP A 123 4.94 1.10 20.03
N LYS A 124 5.34 -0.19 20.09
CA LYS A 124 5.00 -1.17 19.04
C LYS A 124 3.50 -1.43 18.98
N ALA A 125 2.83 -1.55 20.12
CA ALA A 125 1.39 -1.77 20.19
C ALA A 125 0.63 -0.54 19.68
N GLU A 126 1.05 0.66 20.04
CA GLU A 126 0.46 1.92 19.58
C GLU A 126 0.65 2.09 18.06
N ALA A 127 1.85 1.86 17.54
CA ALA A 127 2.13 1.93 16.11
C ALA A 127 1.31 0.90 15.31
N PHE A 128 1.14 -0.32 15.84
CA PHE A 128 0.28 -1.33 15.22
C PHE A 128 -1.19 -0.90 15.27
N SER A 129 -1.65 -0.43 16.43
CA SER A 129 -3.02 0.02 16.64
C SER A 129 -3.38 1.18 15.69
N ASN A 130 -2.51 2.18 15.55
CA ASN A 130 -2.74 3.30 14.64
C ASN A 130 -2.81 2.85 13.17
N LYS A 131 -1.94 1.92 12.73
CA LYS A 131 -2.01 1.33 11.39
C LYS A 131 -3.29 0.52 11.18
N PHE A 132 -3.72 -0.22 12.20
CA PHE A 132 -4.95 -0.99 12.16
C PHE A 132 -6.16 -0.07 12.07
N ARG A 133 -6.22 0.97 12.91
CA ARG A 133 -7.27 1.99 12.89
C ARG A 133 -7.39 2.66 11.52
N ASP A 134 -6.26 3.09 10.97
CA ASP A 134 -6.20 3.67 9.61
C ASP A 134 -6.76 2.72 8.54
N ARG A 135 -6.44 1.43 8.63
CA ARG A 135 -6.90 0.44 7.65
C ARG A 135 -8.39 0.14 7.78
N VAL A 136 -8.88 -0.07 9.01
CA VAL A 136 -10.30 -0.32 9.27
C VAL A 136 -11.14 0.87 8.85
N LEU A 137 -10.72 2.08 9.21
CA LEU A 137 -11.38 3.31 8.79
C LEU A 137 -11.37 3.44 7.27
N GLY A 138 -10.22 3.23 6.63
CA GLY A 138 -10.11 3.30 5.17
C GLY A 138 -11.02 2.30 4.45
N ASP A 139 -11.15 1.08 4.97
CA ASP A 139 -12.03 0.06 4.39
C ASP A 139 -13.52 0.40 4.60
N ALA A 140 -13.90 0.92 5.77
CA ALA A 140 -15.26 1.40 6.04
C ALA A 140 -15.65 2.58 5.14
N ILE A 141 -14.75 3.53 4.96
CA ILE A 141 -14.94 4.70 4.08
C ILE A 141 -15.01 4.27 2.62
N ARG A 142 -14.14 3.37 2.15
CA ARG A 142 -14.20 2.84 0.78
C ARG A 142 -15.53 2.13 0.51
N ALA A 143 -16.01 1.33 1.46
CA ALA A 143 -17.30 0.67 1.34
C ALA A 143 -18.47 1.67 1.27
N ALA A 144 -18.43 2.71 2.10
CA ALA A 144 -19.43 3.78 2.10
C ALA A 144 -19.39 4.62 0.81
N ALA A 145 -18.20 5.01 0.35
CA ALA A 145 -17.98 5.75 -0.89
C ALA A 145 -18.53 5.01 -2.10
N SER A 146 -18.21 3.72 -2.23
CA SER A 146 -18.74 2.86 -3.30
C SER A 146 -20.27 2.80 -3.27
N LYS A 147 -20.88 2.67 -2.08
CA LYS A 147 -22.34 2.68 -1.92
C LYS A 147 -22.95 4.04 -2.27
N ALA A 148 -22.28 5.13 -1.92
CA ALA A 148 -22.70 6.49 -2.28
C ALA A 148 -22.54 6.79 -3.79
N GLY A 149 -21.83 5.93 -4.53
CA GLY A 149 -21.59 6.08 -5.96
C GLY A 149 -20.41 7.00 -6.30
N ALA A 150 -19.42 7.09 -5.42
CA ALA A 150 -18.17 7.80 -5.70
C ALA A 150 -17.37 7.12 -6.81
N LEU A 151 -16.52 7.90 -7.50
CA LEU A 151 -15.60 7.37 -8.50
C LEU A 151 -14.55 6.47 -7.83
N PRO A 152 -14.21 5.30 -8.42
CA PRO A 152 -13.14 4.45 -7.89
C PRO A 152 -11.81 5.19 -7.73
N GLU A 153 -11.48 6.08 -8.68
CA GLU A 153 -10.27 6.90 -8.70
C GLU A 153 -10.23 7.94 -7.55
N ALA A 154 -11.39 8.31 -7.00
CA ALA A 154 -11.51 9.24 -5.87
C ALA A 154 -11.41 8.56 -4.50
N SER A 155 -11.25 7.23 -4.45
CA SER A 155 -11.25 6.46 -3.20
C SER A 155 -10.18 6.93 -2.20
N ASP A 156 -8.96 7.18 -2.67
CA ASP A 156 -7.86 7.59 -1.80
C ASP A 156 -8.05 9.01 -1.26
N ASP A 157 -8.57 9.93 -2.09
CA ASP A 157 -8.92 11.29 -1.68
C ASP A 157 -10.04 11.29 -0.63
N LEU A 158 -11.03 10.40 -0.78
CA LEU A 158 -12.11 10.22 0.18
C LEU A 158 -11.58 9.68 1.51
N ILE A 159 -10.71 8.67 1.49
CA ILE A 159 -10.08 8.14 2.71
C ILE A 159 -9.27 9.24 3.40
N LEU A 160 -8.48 10.02 2.65
CA LEU A 160 -7.70 11.12 3.21
C LEU A 160 -8.61 12.18 3.87
N ARG A 161 -9.69 12.57 3.19
CA ARG A 161 -10.65 13.55 3.72
C ARG A 161 -11.39 13.02 4.95
N ALA A 162 -11.69 11.73 4.98
CA ALA A 162 -12.34 11.07 6.11
C ALA A 162 -11.46 11.04 7.37
N LYS A 163 -10.13 10.96 7.26
CA LYS A 163 -9.23 10.99 8.43
C LYS A 163 -9.35 12.26 9.27
N GLY A 164 -9.80 13.37 8.67
CA GLY A 164 -10.05 14.62 9.40
C GLY A 164 -11.45 14.72 10.02
N THR A 165 -12.32 13.75 9.78
CA THR A 165 -13.72 13.75 10.26
C THR A 165 -14.05 12.53 11.09
N PHE A 166 -13.39 11.40 10.86
CA PHE A 166 -13.68 10.13 11.52
C PHE A 166 -12.52 9.65 12.37
N GLN A 167 -12.86 9.09 13.52
CA GLN A 167 -11.96 8.32 14.36
C GLN A 167 -12.57 6.93 14.62
N LEU A 168 -11.73 5.97 14.94
CA LEU A 168 -12.19 4.64 15.35
C LEU A 168 -12.35 4.61 16.86
N ASN A 169 -13.53 4.26 17.36
CA ASN A 169 -13.74 4.00 18.79
C ASN A 169 -13.12 2.66 19.22
N ASP A 170 -13.22 2.35 20.51
CA ASP A 170 -12.67 1.12 21.09
C ASP A 170 -13.40 -0.13 20.59
N GLU A 171 -14.63 0.02 20.12
CA GLU A 171 -15.45 -1.02 19.49
C GLU A 171 -15.07 -1.30 18.02
N GLY A 172 -14.20 -0.48 17.43
CA GLY A 172 -13.76 -0.63 16.04
C GLY A 172 -14.73 -0.02 15.01
N GLU A 173 -15.59 0.89 15.44
CA GLU A 173 -16.56 1.60 14.62
C GLU A 173 -16.07 3.01 14.26
N ALA A 174 -16.36 3.45 13.04
CA ALA A 174 -16.01 4.79 12.58
C ALA A 174 -17.01 5.81 13.13
N VAL A 175 -16.56 6.65 14.05
CA VAL A 175 -17.33 7.72 14.68
C VAL A 175 -16.88 9.05 14.12
N ALA A 176 -17.82 9.84 13.58
CA ALA A 176 -17.54 11.18 13.13
C ALA A 176 -17.38 12.14 14.32
N VAL A 177 -16.33 12.96 14.30
CA VAL A 177 -16.01 13.93 15.33
C VAL A 177 -15.61 15.27 14.72
N ASP A 178 -15.83 16.35 15.46
CA ASP A 178 -15.45 17.70 15.06
C ASP A 178 -13.99 18.02 15.43
N ALA A 179 -13.57 19.28 15.21
CA ALA A 179 -12.22 19.73 15.52
C ALA A 179 -11.88 19.74 17.03
N ASN A 180 -12.90 19.75 17.91
CA ASN A 180 -12.75 19.69 19.36
C ASN A 180 -12.79 18.24 19.87
N GLY A 181 -13.12 17.27 19.02
CA GLY A 181 -13.30 15.87 19.37
C GLY A 181 -14.72 15.50 19.78
N ASP A 182 -15.68 16.42 19.63
CA ASP A 182 -17.08 16.17 19.93
C ASP A 182 -17.75 15.37 18.80
N VAL A 183 -18.65 14.45 19.15
CA VAL A 183 -19.33 13.59 18.19
C VAL A 183 -20.23 14.42 17.27
N LEU A 184 -20.01 14.28 15.96
CA LEU A 184 -20.90 14.83 14.94
C LEU A 184 -22.09 13.89 14.75
N PHE A 185 -23.30 14.43 14.89
CA PHE A 185 -24.53 13.65 14.71
C PHE A 185 -24.99 13.65 13.26
N GLY A 186 -25.57 12.52 12.85
CA GLY A 186 -26.19 12.34 11.54
C GLY A 186 -27.50 13.11 11.40
N LYS A 187 -28.21 12.84 10.30
CA LYS A 187 -29.48 13.53 9.97
C LYS A 187 -30.59 13.30 11.01
N ASP A 188 -30.48 12.22 11.79
CA ASP A 188 -31.44 11.86 12.84
C ASP A 188 -31.24 12.63 14.16
N GLY A 189 -30.11 13.35 14.31
CA GLY A 189 -29.74 14.09 15.52
C GLY A 189 -29.51 13.23 16.77
N LYS A 190 -29.39 11.90 16.61
CA LYS A 190 -29.28 10.95 17.73
C LYS A 190 -28.10 10.00 17.57
N THR A 191 -27.82 9.56 16.36
CA THR A 191 -26.70 8.67 16.07
C THR A 191 -25.52 9.46 15.50
N PRO A 192 -24.28 9.01 15.74
CA PRO A 192 -23.12 9.61 15.09
C PRO A 192 -23.28 9.57 13.57
N LEU A 193 -22.81 10.62 12.90
CA LEU A 193 -22.80 10.72 11.45
C LEU A 193 -22.06 9.51 10.88
N SER A 194 -22.77 8.68 10.12
CA SER A 194 -22.19 7.46 9.56
C SER A 194 -21.29 7.76 8.35
N PRO A 195 -20.32 6.88 8.04
CA PRO A 195 -19.53 6.96 6.82
C PRO A 195 -20.35 7.13 5.53
N LEU A 196 -21.52 6.48 5.45
CA LEU A 196 -22.40 6.56 4.28
C LEU A 196 -23.07 7.93 4.17
N GLU A 197 -23.66 8.42 5.25
CA GLU A 197 -24.29 9.74 5.28
C GLU A 197 -23.29 10.86 4.99
N TRP A 198 -22.09 10.75 5.54
CA TRP A 198 -21.00 11.66 5.23
C TRP A 198 -20.62 11.60 3.75
N ALA A 199 -20.42 10.40 3.18
CA ALA A 199 -20.09 10.25 1.77
C ALA A 199 -21.20 10.82 0.86
N GLU A 200 -22.48 10.66 1.22
CA GLU A 200 -23.58 11.29 0.50
C GLU A 200 -23.53 12.82 0.55
N SER A 201 -23.17 13.41 1.69
CA SER A 201 -23.04 14.87 1.84
C SER A 201 -21.95 15.48 0.94
N LEU A 202 -20.97 14.67 0.52
CA LEU A 202 -19.91 15.10 -0.39
C LEU A 202 -20.40 15.30 -1.82
N LYS A 203 -21.58 14.83 -2.20
CA LYS A 203 -22.15 15.12 -3.53
C LYS A 203 -22.38 16.62 -3.72
N GLU A 204 -22.76 17.31 -2.65
CA GLU A 204 -23.00 18.75 -2.66
C GLU A 204 -21.70 19.55 -2.50
N THR A 205 -20.80 19.11 -1.60
CA THR A 205 -19.61 19.87 -1.21
C THR A 205 -18.35 19.53 -2.01
N ALA A 206 -18.28 18.34 -2.61
CA ALA A 206 -17.17 17.85 -3.40
C ALA A 206 -17.65 17.02 -4.61
N PRO A 207 -18.45 17.62 -5.53
CA PRO A 207 -19.08 16.90 -6.65
C PRO A 207 -18.08 16.26 -7.63
N HIS A 208 -16.83 16.72 -7.65
CA HIS A 208 -15.77 16.17 -8.50
C HIS A 208 -15.34 14.74 -8.11
N LEU A 209 -15.70 14.28 -6.91
CA LEU A 209 -15.43 12.92 -6.45
C LEU A 209 -16.47 11.90 -6.98
N PHE A 210 -17.51 12.39 -7.65
CA PHE A 210 -18.62 11.60 -8.16
C PHE A 210 -18.68 11.68 -9.69
N PRO A 211 -19.28 10.67 -10.35
CA PRO A 211 -19.54 10.75 -11.78
C PRO A 211 -20.32 12.03 -12.08
N ARG A 212 -19.84 12.80 -13.07
CA ARG A 212 -20.65 13.89 -13.60
C ARG A 212 -21.91 13.28 -14.19
N ALA A 213 -23.05 13.91 -13.95
CA ALA A 213 -24.24 13.57 -14.71
C ALA A 213 -23.91 13.72 -16.20
N GLU A 214 -23.84 12.60 -16.91
CA GLU A 214 -23.95 12.63 -18.37
C GLU A 214 -25.34 13.15 -18.64
N GLY A 215 -25.42 14.45 -18.96
CA GLY A 215 -26.62 15.01 -19.54
C GLY A 215 -27.01 14.09 -20.69
N THR A 216 -28.23 13.57 -20.64
CA THR A 216 -28.84 12.83 -21.74
C THR A 216 -28.50 13.57 -23.02
N GLY A 217 -27.73 12.93 -23.90
CA GLY A 217 -27.23 13.52 -25.13
C GLY A 217 -28.40 13.90 -26.04
N ALA A 218 -28.99 15.07 -25.81
CA ALA A 218 -29.76 15.78 -26.80
C ALA A 218 -28.76 16.29 -27.84
N GLY A 219 -28.55 15.51 -28.90
CA GLY A 219 -27.75 15.92 -30.06
C GLY A 219 -26.49 15.10 -30.27
N GLY A 220 -26.65 13.83 -30.63
CA GLY A 220 -25.56 12.97 -31.08
C GLY A 220 -26.02 12.01 -32.16
N HIS A 221 -26.61 12.53 -33.25
CA HIS A 221 -26.76 11.73 -34.46
C HIS A 221 -25.35 11.29 -34.90
N LYS A 222 -25.06 10.00 -34.74
CA LYS A 222 -23.92 9.36 -35.42
C LYS A 222 -24.08 9.62 -36.92
N PRO A 223 -23.09 10.20 -37.62
CA PRO A 223 -23.12 10.27 -39.08
C PRO A 223 -22.77 8.87 -39.59
N ASN A 224 -23.77 7.99 -39.65
CA ASN A 224 -23.64 6.76 -40.38
C ASN A 224 -23.92 7.05 -41.86
N GLY A 225 -22.86 7.10 -42.65
CA GLY A 225 -22.92 6.97 -44.11
C GLY A 225 -23.06 8.28 -44.88
N GLY A 226 -21.94 8.75 -45.45
CA GLY A 226 -21.81 9.17 -46.86
C GLY A 226 -22.86 10.05 -47.54
N GLY A 227 -23.69 10.77 -46.79
CA GLY A 227 -24.71 11.68 -47.32
C GLY A 227 -24.31 13.12 -47.08
N SER A 228 -24.25 13.93 -48.13
CA SER A 228 -24.05 15.37 -48.03
C SER A 228 -25.08 15.98 -47.08
N LEU A 229 -24.63 16.69 -46.03
CA LEU A 229 -25.48 17.38 -45.05
C LEU A 229 -26.55 18.24 -45.77
N LYS A 230 -27.83 17.86 -45.62
CA LYS A 230 -28.96 18.63 -46.16
C LYS A 230 -29.52 19.57 -45.13
N ARG A 231 -29.94 20.75 -45.57
CA ARG A 231 -30.55 21.78 -44.70
C ARG A 231 -31.89 21.35 -44.13
N SER A 232 -32.66 20.55 -44.87
CA SER A 232 -33.97 20.03 -44.44
C SER A 232 -33.89 19.01 -43.32
N GLU A 233 -32.73 18.38 -43.14
CA GLU A 233 -32.50 17.35 -42.12
C GLU A 233 -31.88 17.96 -40.84
N MET A 234 -31.56 19.26 -40.83
CA MET A 234 -30.97 19.95 -39.68
C MET A 234 -32.04 20.48 -38.72
N SER A 235 -31.84 20.25 -37.42
CA SER A 235 -32.64 20.89 -36.39
C SER A 235 -32.36 22.39 -36.30
N ALA A 236 -33.22 23.14 -35.60
CA ALA A 236 -33.03 24.58 -35.42
C ALA A 236 -31.71 24.91 -34.69
N SER A 237 -31.29 24.07 -33.74
CA SER A 237 -30.01 24.21 -33.03
C SER A 237 -28.83 23.91 -33.95
N ASP A 238 -28.90 22.84 -34.74
CA ASP A 238 -27.81 22.48 -35.67
C ASP A 238 -27.61 23.58 -36.72
N LYS A 239 -28.71 24.18 -37.19
CA LYS A 239 -28.67 25.32 -38.11
C LYS A 239 -27.99 26.53 -37.48
N ALA A 240 -28.34 26.88 -36.24
CA ALA A 240 -27.73 28.00 -35.54
C ALA A 240 -26.23 27.77 -35.34
N ASP A 241 -25.83 26.56 -34.96
CA ASP A 241 -24.45 26.18 -34.74
C ASP A 241 -23.63 26.16 -36.03
N TYR A 242 -24.21 25.67 -37.13
CA TYR A 242 -23.55 25.66 -38.44
C TYR A 242 -23.37 27.08 -38.98
N ILE A 243 -24.40 27.94 -38.87
CA ILE A 243 -24.29 29.35 -39.26
C ILE A 243 -23.24 30.06 -38.40
N ARG A 244 -23.14 29.75 -37.10
CA ARG A 244 -22.12 30.34 -36.23
C ARG A 244 -20.70 29.92 -36.63
N LYS A 245 -20.50 28.65 -37.00
CA LYS A 245 -19.17 28.10 -37.34
C LYS A 245 -18.73 28.40 -38.77
N HIS A 246 -19.66 28.40 -39.73
CA HIS A 246 -19.34 28.46 -41.16
C HIS A 246 -19.93 29.69 -41.86
N GLY A 247 -20.75 30.48 -41.17
CA GLY A 247 -21.44 31.63 -41.73
C GLY A 247 -22.73 31.27 -42.47
N GLN A 248 -23.62 32.24 -42.60
CA GLN A 248 -24.92 32.07 -43.26
C GLN A 248 -24.78 31.69 -44.74
N GLN A 249 -23.76 32.21 -45.42
CA GLN A 249 -23.50 31.92 -46.83
C GLN A 249 -23.11 30.45 -47.06
N ALA A 250 -22.34 29.84 -46.15
CA ALA A 250 -22.01 28.43 -46.23
C ALA A 250 -23.26 27.56 -45.98
N PHE A 251 -24.10 27.96 -45.02
CA PHE A 251 -25.38 27.27 -44.77
C PHE A 251 -26.26 27.27 -46.02
N LEU A 252 -26.35 28.39 -46.75
CA LEU A 252 -27.19 28.48 -47.95
C LEU A 252 -26.68 27.67 -49.15
N LYS A 253 -25.41 27.25 -49.15
CA LYS A 253 -24.83 26.38 -50.18
C LYS A 253 -25.08 24.89 -49.94
N LEU A 254 -25.53 24.50 -48.74
CA LEU A 254 -25.90 23.12 -48.47
C LEU A 254 -27.13 22.72 -49.30
N PRO A 255 -27.18 21.47 -49.80
CA PRO A 255 -28.34 20.95 -50.50
C PRO A 255 -29.59 21.07 -49.61
N LYS A 256 -30.75 21.32 -50.23
CA LYS A 256 -32.00 21.46 -49.49
C LYS A 256 -32.36 20.13 -48.85
#